data_AF-D0N376-F1
#
_entry.id   AF-D0N376-F1
#
_cell.length_a   1.000
_cell.length_b   1.000
_cell.length_c   1.000
_cell.angle_alpha   90.00
_cell.angle_beta   90.00
_cell.angle_gamma   90.00
#
_symmetry.space_group_name_H-M   'P 1'
#
loop_
_entity.id
_entity.type
_entity.pdbx_description
1 polymer ?
#
loop_
_entity_poly.entity_id
_entity_poly.type
_entity_poly.pdbx_seq_one_letter_code
_entity_poly.pdbx_strand_id
1 'polypeptide(L)'
;MRRDSRPAVELLSSIFGKLYPKDENLPKRILFVSAHFESNSYGFEIAHPDMVYDYCGFPTISYTLLREQLENNKIKAKLVYRGYDHGVFVPMKLILPQADIPIVTMSINSYLTNQDHFNLGKTVTSFRDEDTLIPCSGQSTHNLRGLH
;
A
#
# COMPACT_ATOMS: atom_id res chain seq x y z
N MET A 1 -17.51 24.36 -7.53
CA MET A 1 -17.53 23.27 -8.52
C MET A 1 -17.76 21.96 -7.78
N ARG A 2 -18.95 21.35 -7.87
CA ARG A 2 -19.17 19.98 -7.35
C ARG A 2 -18.33 19.04 -8.21
N ARG A 3 -17.27 18.47 -7.64
CA ARG A 3 -16.51 17.42 -8.32
C ARG A 3 -17.40 16.18 -8.39
N ASP A 4 -17.69 15.72 -9.59
CA ASP A 4 -18.40 14.47 -9.80
C ASP A 4 -17.43 13.31 -9.53
N SER A 5 -17.68 12.54 -8.47
CA SER A 5 -16.84 11.42 -8.06
C SER A 5 -17.20 10.11 -8.78
N ARG A 6 -18.30 10.06 -9.56
CA ARG A 6 -18.76 8.82 -10.22
C ARG A 6 -17.70 8.16 -11.09
N PRO A 7 -16.93 8.88 -11.93
CA PRO A 7 -15.92 8.24 -12.77
C PRO A 7 -14.80 7.55 -11.97
N ALA A 8 -14.40 8.15 -10.84
CA ALA A 8 -13.39 7.56 -9.96
C ALA A 8 -13.91 6.30 -9.25
N VAL A 9 -15.17 6.34 -8.81
CA VAL A 9 -15.82 5.18 -8.17
C VAL A 9 -15.98 4.03 -9.17
N GLU A 10 -16.43 4.30 -10.39
CA GLU A 10 -16.57 3.29 -11.45
C GLU A 10 -15.23 2.67 -11.84
N LEU A 11 -14.18 3.49 -11.95
CA LEU A 11 -12.83 3.00 -12.20
C LEU A 11 -12.36 2.07 -11.08
N LEU A 12 -12.38 2.54 -9.83
CA LEU A 12 -11.89 1.76 -8.69
C LEU A 12 -12.70 0.48 -8.46
N SER A 13 -14.01 0.52 -8.67
CA SER A 13 -14.88 -0.65 -8.48
C SER A 13 -14.73 -1.69 -9.60
N SER A 14 -14.23 -1.29 -10.79
CA SER A 14 -14.04 -2.21 -11.93
C SER A 14 -12.60 -2.65 -12.13
N ILE A 15 -11.61 -1.96 -11.56
CA ILE A 15 -10.20 -2.21 -11.87
C ILE A 15 -9.75 -3.60 -11.41
N PHE A 16 -10.21 -4.07 -10.25
CA PHE A 16 -9.81 -5.36 -9.73
C PHE A 16 -10.25 -6.51 -10.63
N GLY A 17 -11.52 -6.54 -11.03
CA GLY A 17 -12.03 -7.55 -11.98
C GLY A 17 -11.47 -7.43 -13.39
N LYS A 18 -10.95 -6.25 -13.78
CA LYS A 18 -10.20 -6.08 -15.04
C LYS A 18 -8.79 -6.66 -14.96
N LEU A 19 -8.14 -6.52 -13.81
CA LEU A 19 -6.81 -7.08 -13.55
C LEU A 19 -6.86 -8.60 -13.36
N TYR A 20 -7.92 -9.08 -12.71
CA TYR A 20 -8.15 -10.49 -12.37
C TYR A 20 -9.51 -10.96 -12.89
N PRO A 21 -9.66 -11.15 -14.21
CA PRO A 21 -10.92 -11.59 -14.79
C PRO A 21 -11.28 -12.99 -14.26
N LYS A 22 -12.55 -13.16 -13.88
CA LYS A 22 -13.10 -14.42 -13.31
C LYS A 22 -12.40 -14.89 -12.03
N ASP A 23 -11.72 -13.99 -11.33
CA ASP A 23 -10.96 -14.30 -10.11
C ASP A 23 -9.86 -15.35 -10.35
N GLU A 24 -9.32 -15.42 -11.57
CA GLU A 24 -8.17 -16.25 -11.92
C GLU A 24 -6.85 -15.54 -11.57
N ASN A 25 -5.86 -16.29 -11.06
CA ASN A 25 -4.53 -15.79 -10.69
C ASN A 25 -4.56 -14.61 -9.69
N LEU A 26 -5.45 -14.67 -8.70
CA LEU A 26 -5.52 -13.66 -7.63
C LEU A 26 -4.16 -13.50 -6.93
N PRO A 27 -3.81 -12.27 -6.52
CA PRO A 27 -2.60 -12.06 -5.76
C PRO A 27 -2.75 -12.76 -4.42
N LYS A 28 -1.68 -13.41 -3.95
CA LYS A 28 -1.67 -14.04 -2.62
C LYS A 28 -1.77 -13.00 -1.51
N ARG A 29 -1.35 -11.76 -1.81
CA ARG A 29 -1.11 -10.73 -0.82
C ARG A 29 -1.00 -9.33 -1.44
N ILE A 30 -1.25 -8.29 -0.66
CA ILE A 30 -1.17 -6.89 -1.09
C ILE A 30 -0.16 -6.11 -0.24
N LEU A 31 0.78 -5.42 -0.88
CA LEU A 31 1.65 -4.41 -0.26
C LEU A 31 1.20 -3.01 -0.68
N PHE A 32 0.40 -2.36 0.14
CA PHE A 32 -0.19 -1.06 -0.14
C PHE A 32 0.74 0.07 0.32
N VAL A 33 1.27 0.87 -0.62
CA VAL A 33 2.06 2.07 -0.31
C VAL A 33 1.14 3.28 -0.25
N SER A 34 1.04 3.94 0.90
CA SER A 34 0.12 5.08 1.09
C SER A 34 0.87 6.38 1.31
N ALA A 35 0.54 7.40 0.50
CA ALA A 35 1.06 8.75 0.71
C ALA A 35 0.54 9.43 1.99
N HIS A 36 -0.57 8.94 2.56
CA HIS A 36 -1.09 9.42 3.85
C HIS A 36 -0.52 8.67 5.05
N PHE A 37 0.22 7.59 4.80
CA PHE A 37 1.02 6.91 5.80
C PHE A 37 2.42 7.51 5.78
N GLU A 38 2.58 8.69 6.39
CA GLU A 38 3.90 9.31 6.54
C GLU A 38 4.63 8.70 7.75
N SER A 39 5.88 8.29 7.54
CA SER A 39 6.79 7.77 8.57
C SER A 39 7.41 8.91 9.36
N ASN A 40 7.52 8.74 10.68
CA ASN A 40 8.25 9.65 11.56
C ASN A 40 9.64 9.12 11.94
N SER A 41 10.07 8.01 11.33
CA SER A 41 11.35 7.35 11.62
C SER A 41 12.43 7.72 10.59
N TYR A 42 13.69 7.36 10.86
CA TYR A 42 14.81 7.49 9.90
C TYR A 42 14.77 6.40 8.80
N GLY A 43 13.58 5.99 8.37
CA GLY A 43 13.34 4.89 7.43
C GLY A 43 11.86 4.70 7.12
N PHE A 44 11.51 3.61 6.45
CA PHE A 44 10.12 3.26 6.16
C PHE A 44 9.47 2.56 7.35
N GLU A 45 8.17 2.77 7.53
CA GLU A 45 7.34 2.06 8.49
C GLU A 45 6.45 1.06 7.76
N ILE A 46 6.34 -0.13 8.33
CA ILE A 46 5.51 -1.24 7.85
C ILE A 46 4.49 -1.55 8.94
N ALA A 47 3.21 -1.57 8.58
CA ALA A 47 2.13 -1.82 9.52
C ALA A 47 1.14 -2.88 9.01
N HIS A 48 0.60 -3.60 9.98
CA HIS A 48 -0.54 -4.50 9.83
C HIS A 48 -1.48 -4.30 11.02
N PRO A 49 -2.50 -3.46 10.88
CA PRO A 49 -3.46 -3.22 11.94
C PRO A 49 -4.50 -4.32 12.05
N ASP A 50 -4.89 -4.63 13.28
CA ASP A 50 -6.10 -5.39 13.55
C ASP A 50 -7.31 -4.51 13.19
N MET A 51 -8.21 -5.00 12.36
CA MET A 51 -9.47 -4.33 12.06
C MET A 51 -10.62 -5.32 12.23
N VAL A 52 -11.83 -4.83 12.51
CA VAL A 52 -13.07 -5.64 12.67
C VAL A 52 -13.41 -6.43 11.40
N TYR A 53 -12.87 -6.02 10.24
CA TYR A 53 -12.71 -6.89 9.07
C TYR A 53 -11.31 -7.49 9.15
N ASP A 54 -11.25 -8.73 9.60
CA ASP A 54 -10.00 -9.46 9.80
C ASP A 54 -9.27 -9.62 8.46
N TYR A 55 -8.27 -8.77 8.22
CA TYR A 55 -7.24 -8.99 7.20
C TYR A 55 -6.28 -10.10 7.69
N CYS A 56 -6.80 -11.21 8.20
CA CYS A 56 -5.97 -12.33 8.61
C CYS A 56 -5.42 -13.04 7.37
N GLY A 57 -4.11 -13.29 7.33
CA GLY A 57 -3.54 -14.15 6.28
C GLY A 57 -2.16 -13.76 5.77
N PHE A 58 -1.59 -12.63 6.16
CA PHE A 58 -0.15 -12.43 6.05
C PHE A 58 0.48 -13.13 7.28
N PRO A 59 1.25 -14.22 7.11
CA PRO A 59 1.93 -14.83 8.23
C PRO A 59 2.82 -13.80 8.93
N THR A 60 2.94 -13.82 10.26
CA THR A 60 3.87 -12.93 11.00
C THR A 60 5.28 -12.94 10.40
N ILE A 61 5.69 -14.11 9.87
CA ILE A 61 6.98 -14.29 9.20
C ILE A 61 7.12 -13.45 7.92
N SER A 62 6.03 -13.10 7.23
CA SER A 62 6.06 -12.34 5.98
C SER A 62 6.32 -10.84 6.17
N TYR A 63 5.89 -10.22 7.28
CA TYR A 63 6.26 -8.81 7.56
C TYR A 63 7.72 -8.70 8.02
N THR A 64 8.17 -9.68 8.81
CA THR A 64 9.57 -9.80 9.20
C THR A 64 10.43 -9.99 7.95
N LEU A 65 10.03 -10.87 7.02
CA LEU A 65 10.74 -11.07 5.76
C LEU A 65 10.77 -9.80 4.90
N LEU A 66 9.66 -9.05 4.82
CA LEU A 66 9.63 -7.76 4.13
C LEU A 66 10.63 -6.77 4.74
N ARG A 67 10.63 -6.63 6.07
CA ARG A 67 11.60 -5.78 6.78
C ARG A 67 13.04 -6.25 6.53
N GLU A 68 13.31 -7.54 6.69
CA GLU A 68 14.64 -8.13 6.48
C GLU A 68 15.12 -7.92 5.04
N GLN A 69 14.25 -8.08 4.05
CA GLN A 69 14.59 -7.84 2.65
C GLN A 69 14.93 -6.37 2.39
N LEU A 70 14.23 -5.43 3.02
CA LEU A 70 14.59 -4.00 2.97
C LEU A 70 15.95 -3.76 3.62
N GLU A 71 16.17 -4.30 4.82
CA GLU A 71 17.43 -4.13 5.56
C GLU A 71 18.63 -4.74 4.81
N ASN A 72 18.46 -5.91 4.18
CA ASN A 72 19.46 -6.54 3.31
C ASN A 72 19.84 -5.67 2.11
N ASN A 73 18.91 -4.83 1.64
CA ASN A 73 19.15 -3.85 0.58
C ASN A 73 19.58 -2.47 1.13
N LYS A 74 20.00 -2.41 2.40
CA LYS A 74 20.42 -1.17 3.09
C LYS A 74 19.31 -0.12 3.22
N ILE A 75 18.05 -0.55 3.15
CA ILE A 75 16.88 0.30 3.36
C ILE A 75 16.44 0.13 4.81
N LYS A 76 16.47 1.23 5.58
CA LYS A 76 16.00 1.22 6.97
C LYS A 76 14.49 1.05 7.00
N ALA A 77 14.00 0.06 7.75
CA ALA A 77 12.58 -0.19 7.93
C ALA A 77 12.24 -0.57 9.37
N LYS A 78 11.04 -0.23 9.83
CA LYS A 78 10.55 -0.54 11.18
C LYS A 78 9.13 -1.11 11.11
N LEU A 79 8.87 -2.17 11.87
CA LEU A 79 7.51 -2.66 12.11
C LEU A 79 6.82 -1.75 13.14
N VAL A 80 5.60 -1.30 12.83
CA VAL A 80 4.79 -0.47 13.72
C VAL A 80 3.35 -0.98 13.77
N TYR A 81 2.68 -0.71 14.88
CA TYR A 81 1.25 -0.99 15.03
C TYR A 81 0.45 0.29 14.75
N ARG A 82 -0.13 0.39 13.55
CA ARG A 82 -0.89 1.57 13.10
C ARG A 82 -2.03 1.13 12.18
N GLY A 83 -3.22 1.69 12.44
CA GLY A 83 -4.43 1.54 11.62
C GLY A 83 -4.22 1.91 10.16
N TYR A 84 -5.03 1.35 9.26
CA TYR A 84 -5.07 1.80 7.87
C TYR A 84 -5.55 3.25 7.85
N ASP A 85 -4.81 4.11 7.15
CA ASP A 85 -5.27 5.46 6.90
C ASP A 85 -6.37 5.49 5.82
N HIS A 86 -6.99 6.65 5.63
CA HIS A 86 -8.09 6.82 4.67
C HIS A 86 -7.66 6.56 3.22
N GLY A 87 -6.38 6.79 2.90
CA GLY A 87 -5.76 6.53 1.60
C GLY A 87 -5.55 5.05 1.30
N VAL A 88 -5.78 4.16 2.26
CA VAL A 88 -5.85 2.70 2.10
C VAL A 88 -7.30 2.24 2.21
N PHE A 89 -8.02 2.65 3.25
CA PHE A 89 -9.37 2.18 3.54
C PHE A 89 -10.39 2.50 2.44
N VAL A 90 -10.47 3.78 2.04
CA VAL A 90 -11.46 4.24 1.04
C VAL A 90 -11.28 3.56 -0.32
N PRO A 91 -10.08 3.52 -0.92
CA PRO A 91 -9.91 2.85 -2.21
C PRO A 91 -10.10 1.34 -2.10
N MET A 92 -9.62 0.68 -1.02
CA MET A 92 -9.75 -0.77 -0.90
C MET A 92 -11.19 -1.23 -0.70
N LYS A 93 -12.05 -0.43 -0.06
CA LYS A 93 -13.49 -0.72 0.02
C LYS A 93 -14.17 -0.75 -1.36
N LEU A 94 -13.62 -0.05 -2.34
CA LEU A 94 -14.12 -0.06 -3.73
C LEU A 94 -13.45 -1.14 -4.57
N ILE A 95 -12.13 -1.31 -4.43
CA ILE A 95 -11.33 -2.25 -5.23
C ILE A 95 -11.60 -3.70 -4.82
N LEU A 96 -11.56 -4.01 -3.52
CA LEU A 96 -11.66 -5.37 -2.99
C LEU A 96 -12.57 -5.39 -1.75
N PRO A 97 -13.91 -5.26 -1.92
CA PRO A 97 -14.84 -5.10 -0.81
C PRO A 97 -14.96 -6.34 0.10
N GLN A 98 -14.63 -7.53 -0.42
CA GLN A 98 -14.67 -8.78 0.36
C GLN A 98 -13.52 -8.90 1.35
N ALA A 99 -12.43 -8.13 1.15
CA ALA A 99 -11.25 -8.12 2.02
C ALA A 99 -10.66 -9.52 2.31
N ASP A 100 -10.74 -10.42 1.34
CA ASP A 100 -10.29 -11.81 1.40
C ASP A 100 -8.81 -12.00 1.06
N ILE A 101 -8.13 -10.94 0.61
CA ILE A 101 -6.69 -10.94 0.33
C ILE A 101 -5.97 -10.09 1.39
N PRO A 102 -4.92 -10.62 2.04
CA PRO A 102 -4.29 -9.94 3.16
C PRO A 102 -3.46 -8.72 2.71
N ILE A 103 -3.57 -7.62 3.47
CA ILE A 103 -2.95 -6.33 3.15
C ILE A 103 -1.90 -5.92 4.20
N VAL A 104 -0.74 -5.48 3.73
CA VAL A 104 0.27 -4.76 4.51
C VAL A 104 0.36 -3.34 4.01
N THR A 105 0.47 -2.39 4.94
CA THR A 105 0.69 -0.99 4.57
C THR A 105 2.14 -0.60 4.78
N MET A 106 2.66 0.15 3.81
CA MET A 106 3.98 0.74 3.85
C MET A 106 3.90 2.26 3.74
N SER A 107 4.70 2.92 4.56
CA SER A 107 4.79 4.37 4.62
C SER A 107 5.48 4.98 3.40
N ILE A 108 5.27 6.28 3.18
CA ILE A 108 6.28 7.15 2.59
C ILE A 108 7.03 7.92 3.69
N ASN A 109 8.14 8.56 3.35
CA ASN A 109 8.96 9.30 4.31
C ASN A 109 9.55 10.54 3.64
N SER A 110 9.17 11.73 4.11
CA SER A 110 9.63 13.02 3.60
C SER A 110 11.09 13.34 3.93
N TYR A 111 11.67 12.68 4.92
CA TYR A 111 13.09 12.80 5.28
C TYR A 111 14.01 12.00 4.35
N LEU A 112 13.45 11.12 3.52
CA LEU A 112 14.19 10.32 2.53
C LEU A 112 14.21 11.00 1.17
N THR A 113 15.26 10.75 0.40
CA THR A 113 15.43 11.30 -0.94
C THR A 113 14.57 10.55 -1.96
N ASN A 114 14.30 11.15 -3.13
CA ASN A 114 13.67 10.46 -4.25
C ASN A 114 14.43 9.19 -4.66
N GLN A 115 15.77 9.20 -4.51
CA GLN A 115 16.59 8.03 -4.80
C GLN A 115 16.34 6.90 -3.82
N ASP A 116 16.08 7.19 -2.54
CA ASP A 116 15.72 6.19 -1.53
C ASP A 116 14.38 5.54 -1.86
N HIS A 117 13.37 6.34 -2.25
CA HIS A 117 12.07 5.85 -2.71
C HIS A 117 12.16 5.03 -4.00
N PHE A 118 13.05 5.42 -4.91
CA PHE A 118 13.32 4.64 -6.12
C PHE A 118 13.99 3.29 -5.80
N ASN A 119 14.94 3.29 -4.86
CA ASN A 119 15.60 2.07 -4.40
C ASN A 119 14.62 1.15 -3.68
N LEU A 120 13.66 1.70 -2.91
CA LEU A 120 12.55 0.93 -2.35
C LEU A 120 11.79 0.16 -3.44
N GLY A 121 11.41 0.83 -4.54
CA GLY A 121 10.75 0.20 -5.67
C GLY A 121 11.54 -0.97 -6.27
N LYS A 122 12.87 -0.85 -6.35
CA LYS A 122 13.75 -1.96 -6.77
C LYS A 122 13.71 -3.11 -5.79
N THR A 123 13.77 -2.82 -4.49
CA THR A 123 13.81 -3.86 -3.46
C THR A 123 12.51 -4.64 -3.36
N VAL A 124 11.35 -4.00 -3.51
CA VAL A 124 10.05 -4.70 -3.46
C VAL A 124 9.68 -5.40 -4.76
N THR A 125 10.52 -5.33 -5.79
CA THR A 125 10.22 -5.93 -7.09
C THR A 125 10.10 -7.45 -7.03
N SER A 126 10.93 -8.14 -6.23
CA SER A 126 10.85 -9.61 -6.13
C SER A 126 9.53 -10.10 -5.55
N PHE A 127 8.81 -9.30 -4.76
CA PHE A 127 7.50 -9.69 -4.27
C PHE A 127 6.44 -9.80 -5.37
N ARG A 128 6.62 -9.09 -6.49
CA ARG A 128 5.75 -9.26 -7.66
C ARG A 128 5.87 -10.67 -8.25
N ASP A 129 7.07 -11.26 -8.19
CA ASP A 129 7.31 -12.64 -8.62
C ASP A 129 6.70 -13.66 -7.64
N GLU A 130 6.31 -13.23 -6.44
CA GLU A 130 5.65 -14.01 -5.39
C GLU A 130 4.14 -13.73 -5.28
N ASP A 131 3.51 -13.29 -6.38
CA ASP A 131 2.08 -12.96 -6.48
C ASP A 131 1.63 -11.83 -5.52
N THR A 132 2.50 -10.83 -5.30
CA THR A 132 2.15 -9.64 -4.53
C THR A 132 1.66 -8.51 -5.43
N LEU A 133 0.45 -8.03 -5.16
CA LEU A 133 -0.06 -6.78 -5.75
C LEU A 133 0.48 -5.59 -4.96
N ILE A 134 1.08 -4.61 -5.64
CA ILE A 134 1.71 -3.43 -5.00
C ILE A 134 1.01 -2.15 -5.48
N PRO A 135 -0.16 -1.78 -4.92
CA PRO A 135 -0.80 -0.52 -5.24
C PRO A 135 -0.14 0.63 -4.46
N CYS A 136 -0.04 1.79 -5.12
CA CYS A 136 0.42 3.03 -4.50
C CYS A 136 -0.71 4.08 -4.56
N SER A 137 -1.07 4.67 -3.42
CA SER A 137 -1.99 5.82 -3.38
C SER A 137 -1.21 7.12 -3.17
N GLY A 138 -1.67 8.18 -3.84
CA GLY A 138 -1.04 9.50 -3.76
C GLY A 138 -1.48 10.41 -4.90
N GLN A 139 -0.78 11.52 -5.07
CA GLN A 139 -1.00 12.46 -6.16
C GLN A 139 0.34 12.86 -6.79
N SER A 140 0.42 12.82 -8.13
CA SER A 140 1.61 13.24 -8.88
C SER A 140 1.93 14.72 -8.69
N THR A 141 0.93 15.54 -8.36
CA THR A 141 1.08 16.93 -7.92
C THR A 141 0.18 17.16 -6.71
N HIS A 142 0.73 17.78 -5.66
CA HIS A 142 0.00 18.07 -4.44
C HIS A 142 0.42 19.43 -3.88
N ASN A 143 -0.30 20.48 -4.26
CA ASN A 143 -0.10 21.82 -3.71
C ASN A 143 -1.36 22.30 -2.99
N LEU A 144 -1.48 21.95 -1.71
CA LEU A 144 -2.55 22.46 -0.85
C LEU A 144 -2.35 23.94 -0.45
N ARG A 145 -1.16 24.52 -0.68
CA ARG A 145 -0.87 25.93 -0.38
C ARG A 145 -1.48 26.90 -1.40
N GLY A 146 -1.92 26.40 -2.56
CA GLY A 146 -2.64 27.19 -3.57
C GLY A 146 -4.15 27.28 -3.35
N LEU A 147 -4.67 26.74 -2.24
CA LEU A 147 -6.09 26.78 -1.86
C LEU A 147 -6.42 27.85 -0.81
N HIS A 148 -5.52 28.82 -0.61
CA HIS A 148 -5.79 30.03 0.16
C HIS A 148 -6.23 31.17 -0.77
#